data_AF-A0A8S2LN33-F1
#
_entry.id   AF-A0A8S2LN33-F1
#
_cell.length_a   1.000
_cell.length_b   1.000
_cell.length_c   1.000
_cell.angle_alpha   90.00
_cell.angle_beta   90.00
_cell.angle_gamma   90.00
#
_symmetry.space_group_name_H-M   'P 1'
#
loop_
_entity.id
_entity.type
_entity.pdbx_description
1 polymer ?
#
loop_
_entity_poly.entity_id
_entity_poly.type
_entity_poly.pdbx_seq_one_letter_code
_entity_poly.pdbx_strand_id
1 'polypeptide(L)'
;MGTATGCMNTKERADWPSNSPDANPIENIWSTVKRKVEKRKPVNIDELEHFLTEEFSNADIDVVKNCVMSMEKRCLSLIDCKGEIKY
;
A
#
# COMPACT_ATOMS: atom_id res chain seq x y z
N MET A 1 -3.95 24.96 39.27
CA MET A 1 -4.21 23.53 38.99
C MET A 1 -3.99 23.34 37.51
N GLY A 2 -2.90 22.65 37.14
CA GLY A 2 -2.36 22.63 35.78
C GLY A 2 -3.28 21.96 34.77
N THR A 3 -3.41 22.57 33.62
CA THR A 3 -4.02 22.03 32.41
C THR A 3 -3.14 20.90 31.87
N ALA A 4 -3.65 19.67 31.85
CA ALA A 4 -3.01 18.58 31.13
C ALA A 4 -3.25 18.75 29.63
N THR A 5 -2.45 19.60 28.99
CA THR A 5 -2.22 19.54 27.54
C THR A 5 -1.33 18.32 27.30
N GLY A 6 -1.96 17.16 27.19
CA GLY A 6 -1.32 15.92 26.72
C GLY A 6 -1.70 15.69 25.28
N CYS A 7 -0.86 16.13 24.35
CA CYS A 7 -0.99 15.84 22.93
C CYS A 7 -1.07 14.32 22.72
N MET A 8 -2.26 13.78 22.44
CA MET A 8 -2.41 12.39 22.03
C MET A 8 -1.90 12.23 20.60
N ASN A 9 -0.58 12.08 20.47
CA ASN A 9 0.05 11.60 19.24
C ASN A 9 0.38 10.12 19.40
N THR A 10 -0.63 9.32 19.78
CA THR A 10 -0.53 7.88 19.66
C THR A 10 -0.72 7.53 18.19
N LYS A 11 0.29 6.88 17.58
CA LYS A 11 0.15 6.22 16.27
C LYS A 11 -0.94 5.16 16.43
N GLU A 12 -2.20 5.52 16.20
CA GLU A 12 -3.30 4.58 16.24
C GLU A 12 -3.05 3.52 15.16
N ARG A 13 -2.91 2.28 15.59
CA ARG A 13 -2.72 1.13 14.71
C ARG A 13 -4.09 0.75 14.20
N ALA A 14 -4.27 0.71 12.89
CA ALA A 14 -5.50 0.19 12.30
C ALA A 14 -5.70 -1.28 12.73
N ASP A 15 -6.91 -1.63 13.16
CA ASP A 15 -7.28 -3.00 13.46
C ASP A 15 -7.23 -3.81 12.15
N TRP A 16 -6.23 -4.70 12.05
CA TRP A 16 -5.95 -5.47 10.85
C TRP A 16 -6.23 -6.95 11.05
N PRO A 17 -7.12 -7.56 10.26
CA PRO A 17 -7.34 -9.00 10.33
C PRO A 17 -6.13 -9.78 9.80
N SER A 18 -5.75 -10.85 10.51
CA SER A 18 -4.72 -11.79 10.06
C SER A 18 -5.02 -12.34 8.65
N ASN A 19 -3.99 -12.61 7.85
CA ASN A 19 -4.10 -13.12 6.48
C ASN A 19 -4.90 -12.25 5.49
N SER A 20 -4.96 -10.92 5.69
CA SER A 20 -5.62 -10.00 4.75
C SER A 20 -4.63 -9.10 4.00
N PRO A 21 -3.77 -9.64 3.10
CA PRO A 21 -2.91 -8.81 2.26
C PRO A 21 -3.73 -7.93 1.31
N ASP A 22 -4.95 -8.35 0.96
CA ASP A 22 -5.88 -7.58 0.11
C ASP A 22 -6.40 -6.31 0.76
N ALA A 23 -6.25 -6.18 2.08
CA ALA A 23 -6.51 -4.92 2.77
C ALA A 23 -5.32 -3.96 2.67
N ASN A 24 -4.13 -4.38 2.19
CA ASN A 24 -2.94 -3.54 2.14
C ASN A 24 -2.98 -2.59 0.92
N PRO A 25 -3.09 -1.26 1.12
CA PRO A 25 -3.15 -0.32 0.00
C PRO A 25 -1.86 -0.29 -0.82
N ILE A 26 -0.73 -0.71 -0.23
CA ILE A 26 0.58 -0.64 -0.88
C ILE A 26 0.79 -1.73 -1.94
N GLU A 27 0.03 -2.83 -1.91
CA GLU A 27 0.21 -3.95 -2.85
C GLU A 27 -0.03 -3.52 -4.30
N ASN A 28 -0.99 -2.62 -4.52
CA ASN A 28 -1.28 -2.06 -5.84
C ASN A 28 -0.13 -1.17 -6.36
N ILE A 29 0.53 -0.46 -5.45
CA ILE A 29 1.71 0.35 -5.77
C ILE A 29 2.87 -0.58 -6.14
N TRP A 30 3.11 -1.61 -5.33
CA TRP A 30 4.14 -2.61 -5.61
C TRP A 30 3.94 -3.33 -6.95
N SER A 31 2.71 -3.73 -7.27
CA SER A 31 2.36 -4.32 -8.57
C SER A 31 2.71 -3.39 -9.73
N THR A 32 2.46 -2.09 -9.58
CA THR A 32 2.79 -1.08 -10.60
C THR A 32 4.30 -0.87 -10.75
N VAL A 33 5.02 -0.71 -9.63
CA VAL A 33 6.48 -0.54 -9.63
C VAL A 33 7.16 -1.77 -10.22
N LYS A 34 6.78 -2.98 -9.79
CA LYS A 34 7.32 -4.24 -10.32
C LYS A 34 7.17 -4.32 -11.84
N ARG A 35 5.98 -4.02 -12.37
CA ARG A 35 5.72 -4.04 -13.82
C ARG A 35 6.59 -3.03 -14.59
N LYS A 36 6.89 -1.86 -14.01
CA LYS A 36 7.76 -0.87 -14.65
C LYS A 36 9.22 -1.30 -14.62
N VAL A 37 9.69 -1.81 -13.49
CA VAL A 37 11.06 -2.35 -13.34
C VAL A 37 11.30 -3.54 -14.27
N GLU A 38 10.35 -4.48 -14.37
CA GLU A 38 10.42 -5.63 -15.29
C GLU A 38 10.57 -5.20 -16.76
N LYS A 39 9.91 -4.10 -17.17
CA LYS A 39 10.04 -3.56 -18.53
C LYS A 39 11.43 -3.02 -18.81
N ARG A 40 12.14 -2.54 -17.79
CA ARG A 40 13.53 -2.04 -17.90
C ARG A 40 14.56 -3.17 -17.96
N LYS A 41 14.17 -4.41 -17.65
CA LYS A 41 14.99 -5.63 -17.75
C LYS A 41 16.39 -5.47 -17.12
N PRO A 42 16.47 -5.19 -15.81
CA PRO A 42 17.76 -5.08 -15.13
C PRO A 42 18.55 -6.40 -15.27
N VAL A 43 19.86 -6.30 -15.56
CA VAL A 43 20.72 -7.47 -15.75
C VAL A 43 21.56 -7.83 -14.53
N ASN A 44 21.57 -6.97 -13.52
CA ASN A 44 22.28 -7.15 -12.26
C ASN A 44 21.51 -6.52 -11.09
N ILE A 45 21.99 -6.77 -9.87
CA ILE A 45 21.34 -6.29 -8.64
C ILE A 45 21.39 -4.77 -8.54
N ASP A 46 22.50 -4.15 -8.95
CA ASP A 46 22.69 -2.69 -8.85
C ASP A 46 21.69 -1.94 -9.77
N GLU A 47 21.49 -2.43 -10.99
CA GLU A 47 20.46 -1.92 -11.90
C GLU A 47 19.06 -2.15 -11.36
N LEU A 48 18.79 -3.32 -10.77
CA LEU A 48 17.50 -3.62 -10.18
C LEU A 48 17.19 -2.64 -9.05
N GLU A 49 18.13 -2.40 -8.14
CA GLU A 49 18.00 -1.45 -7.03
C GLU A 49 17.77 -0.03 -7.55
N HIS A 50 18.59 0.42 -8.51
CA HIS A 50 18.47 1.73 -9.12
C HIS A 50 17.10 1.95 -9.77
N PHE A 51 16.63 1.00 -10.56
CA PHE A 51 15.33 1.08 -11.23
C PHE A 51 14.18 1.01 -10.22
N LEU A 52 14.30 0.21 -9.16
CA LEU A 52 13.33 0.17 -8.07
C LEU A 52 13.18 1.55 -7.42
N THR A 53 14.30 2.18 -7.06
CA THR A 53 14.27 3.51 -6.44
C THR A 53 13.66 4.55 -7.39
N GLU A 54 14.07 4.60 -8.66
CA GLU A 54 13.50 5.53 -9.64
C GLU A 54 12.00 5.32 -9.82
N GLU A 55 11.56 4.09 -10.12
CA GLU A 55 10.15 3.82 -10.42
C GLU A 55 9.25 4.01 -9.20
N PHE A 56 9.77 3.76 -8.00
CA PHE A 56 9.05 4.02 -6.75
C PHE A 56 8.96 5.53 -6.46
N SER A 57 10.04 6.29 -6.65
CA SER A 57 10.01 7.76 -6.51
C SER A 57 9.15 8.44 -7.56
N ASN A 58 9.04 7.86 -8.76
CA ASN A 58 8.16 8.29 -9.85
C ASN A 58 6.73 7.73 -9.74
N ALA A 59 6.37 7.10 -8.62
CA ALA A 59 5.00 6.67 -8.40
C ALA A 59 4.07 7.90 -8.35
N ASP A 60 3.05 7.89 -9.20
CA ASP A 60 2.09 8.98 -9.29
C ASP A 60 1.30 9.10 -7.98
N ILE A 61 1.30 10.30 -7.40
CA ILE A 61 0.55 10.63 -6.19
C ILE A 61 -0.93 10.27 -6.34
N ASP A 62 -1.49 10.37 -7.54
CA ASP A 62 -2.88 10.05 -7.81
C ASP A 62 -3.12 8.54 -7.83
N VAL A 63 -2.13 7.73 -8.24
CA VAL A 63 -2.17 6.28 -8.06
C VAL A 63 -2.17 5.92 -6.57
N VAL A 64 -1.35 6.59 -5.77
CA VAL A 64 -1.33 6.38 -4.31
C VAL A 64 -2.68 6.75 -3.68
N LYS A 65 -3.23 7.92 -4.01
CA LYS A 65 -4.56 8.35 -3.54
C LYS A 65 -5.64 7.38 -3.95
N ASN A 66 -5.67 6.95 -5.22
CA ASN A 66 -6.65 5.97 -5.70
C ASN A 66 -6.54 4.63 -4.97
N CYS A 67 -5.32 4.19 -4.61
CA CYS A 67 -5.13 2.99 -3.81
C CYS A 67 -5.75 3.13 -2.41
N VAL A 68 -5.55 4.27 -1.76
CA VAL A 68 -6.16 4.57 -0.45
C VAL A 68 -7.69 4.68 -0.58
N MET A 69 -8.21 5.42 -1.56
CA MET A 69 -9.66 5.58 -1.76
C MET A 69 -10.35 4.25 -2.10
N SER A 70 -9.65 3.31 -2.77
CA SER A 70 -10.19 1.98 -3.08
C SER A 70 -10.34 1.06 -1.85
N MET A 71 -9.75 1.42 -0.70
CA MET A 71 -9.77 0.59 0.51
C MET A 71 -11.17 0.30 1.00
N GLU A 72 -12.02 1.33 1.07
CA GLU A 72 -13.40 1.19 1.53
C GLU A 72 -14.13 0.13 0.70
N LYS A 73 -14.02 0.23 -0.63
CA LYS A 73 -14.62 -0.74 -1.56
C LYS A 73 -14.08 -2.15 -1.37
N ARG A 74 -12.77 -2.32 -1.15
CA ARG A 74 -12.15 -3.63 -0.90
C ARG A 74 -12.61 -4.24 0.40
N CYS A 75 -12.67 -3.46 1.48
CA CYS A 75 -13.20 -3.90 2.76
C CYS A 75 -14.65 -4.36 2.64
N LEU A 76 -15.50 -3.60 1.95
CA LEU A 76 -16.89 -4.00 1.68
C LEU A 76 -16.96 -5.29 0.86
N SER A 77 -16.12 -5.42 -0.17
CA SER A 77 -16.07 -6.62 -1.00
C SER A 77 -15.63 -7.87 -0.20
N LEU A 78 -14.70 -7.72 0.74
CA LEU A 78 -14.27 -8.78 1.65
C LEU A 78 -15.40 -9.20 2.60
N ILE A 79 -16.18 -8.24 3.11
CA ILE A 79 -17.36 -8.51 3.94
C ILE A 79 -18.40 -9.31 3.13
N ASP A 80 -18.69 -8.86 1.91
CA ASP A 80 -19.65 -9.53 1.01
C ASP A 80 -19.21 -10.95 0.64
N CYS A 81 -17.91 -11.17 0.47
CA CYS A 81 -17.34 -12.49 0.19
C CYS A 81 -17.09 -13.33 1.45
N LYS A 82 -17.53 -12.90 2.64
CA LYS A 82 -17.32 -13.59 3.93
C LYS A 82 -15.84 -13.94 4.19
N GLY A 83 -14.92 -13.11 3.72
CA GLY A 83 -13.48 -13.32 3.84
C GLY A 83 -12.84 -14.22 2.78
N GLU A 84 -13.60 -14.69 1.77
CA GLU A 84 -13.04 -15.43 0.64
C GLU A 84 -12.57 -14.48 -0.48
N ILE A 85 -11.37 -14.72 -1.01
CA ILE A 85 -10.78 -13.91 -2.08
C ILE A 85 -11.25 -14.47 -3.44
N LYS A 86 -11.98 -13.66 -4.22
CA LYS A 86 -12.23 -13.94 -5.65
C LYS A 86 -11.20 -13.16 -6.48
N TYR A 87 -10.21 -13.86 -7.02
CA TYR A 87 -9.40 -13.36 -8.14
C TYR A 87 -10.17 -13.50 -9.45
#